data_AF-A0A316PKF2-F1
#
_entry.id   AF-A0A316PKF2-F1
#
_cell.length_a   1.000
_cell.length_b   1.000
_cell.length_c   1.000
_cell.angle_alpha   90.00
_cell.angle_beta   90.00
_cell.angle_gamma   90.00
#
_symmetry.space_group_name_H-M   'P 1'
#
loop_
_entity.id
_entity.type
_entity.pdbx_description
1 polymer ?
#
loop_
_entity_poly.entity_id
_entity_poly.type
_entity_poly.pdbx_seq_one_letter_code
_entity_poly.pdbx_strand_id
1 'polypeptide(L)'
;AGKFLNAYYDKKIYENDPFAKLDQKGVGKLVKMAAKMGRETRFDIHMGICGEHGGDPSSIEFCHKVGLDYVSCSPFRVPIARLAAAQAAIKENK
;
A
#
# COMPACT_ATOMS: atom_id res chain seq x y z
N ALA A 1 -2.15 -15.54 11.26
CA ALA A 1 -1.12 -14.98 12.16
C ALA A 1 -1.64 -14.56 13.55
N GLY A 2 -2.78 -15.09 14.02
CA GLY A 2 -3.53 -14.46 15.13
C GLY A 2 -3.15 -14.83 16.58
N LYS A 3 -2.13 -15.65 16.83
CA LYS A 3 -1.88 -16.15 18.20
C LYS A 3 -1.29 -15.10 19.16
N PHE A 4 -0.62 -14.07 18.65
CA PHE A 4 0.05 -13.05 19.48
C PHE A 4 -0.25 -11.60 19.09
N LEU A 5 -0.89 -11.36 17.94
CA LEU A 5 -1.15 -10.00 17.44
C LEU A 5 -2.03 -9.19 18.41
N ASN A 6 -3.02 -9.82 19.04
CA ASN A 6 -3.85 -9.14 20.03
C ASN A 6 -3.01 -8.59 21.20
N ALA A 7 -2.09 -9.40 21.73
CA ALA A 7 -1.19 -8.95 22.79
C ALA A 7 -0.26 -7.80 22.34
N TYR A 8 0.06 -7.71 21.04
CA TYR A 8 0.85 -6.61 20.49
C TYR A 8 0.03 -5.31 20.39
N TYR A 9 -1.25 -5.40 20.07
CA TYR A 9 -2.15 -4.23 20.08
C TYR A 9 -2.42 -3.75 21.51
N ASP A 10 -2.71 -4.67 22.44
CA ASP A 10 -2.95 -4.36 23.85
C ASP A 10 -1.74 -3.64 24.48
N LYS A 11 -0.54 -4.08 24.12
CA LYS A 11 0.74 -3.48 24.56
C LYS A 11 1.20 -2.30 23.72
N LYS A 12 0.42 -1.87 22.72
CA LYS A 12 0.75 -0.77 21.79
C LYS A 12 2.09 -0.95 21.07
N ILE A 13 2.50 -2.21 20.85
CA ILE A 13 3.67 -2.54 20.04
C ILE A 13 3.36 -2.27 18.56
N TYR A 14 2.13 -2.62 18.13
CA TYR A 14 1.61 -2.26 16.82
C TYR A 14 0.35 -1.40 16.97
N GLU A 15 0.25 -0.38 16.11
CA GLU A 15 -0.91 0.51 16.05
C GLU A 15 -2.01 -0.03 15.13
N ASN A 16 -1.64 -0.88 14.17
CA ASN A 16 -2.54 -1.44 13.16
C ASN A 16 -2.08 -2.86 12.80
N ASP A 17 -2.99 -3.67 12.25
CA ASP A 17 -2.62 -4.96 11.67
C ASP A 17 -1.80 -4.75 10.38
N PRO A 18 -0.51 -5.13 10.35
CA PRO A 18 0.35 -4.94 9.18
C PRO A 18 -0.08 -5.79 7.97
N PHE A 19 -0.91 -6.81 8.17
CA PHE A 19 -1.44 -7.64 7.08
C PHE A 19 -2.67 -7.02 6.41
N ALA A 20 -3.37 -6.10 7.09
CA ALA A 20 -4.47 -5.34 6.52
C ALA A 20 -4.00 -3.98 5.98
N LYS A 21 -3.08 -3.33 6.69
CA LYS A 21 -2.54 -2.00 6.35
C LYS A 21 -1.03 -2.08 6.16
N LEU A 22 -0.55 -1.60 5.02
CA LEU A 22 0.86 -1.70 4.66
C LEU A 22 1.73 -0.94 5.69
N ASP A 23 2.70 -1.63 6.26
CA ASP A 23 3.75 -1.00 7.06
C ASP A 23 4.65 -0.15 6.16
N GLN A 24 4.43 1.17 6.16
CA GLN A 24 5.16 2.09 5.31
C GLN A 24 6.62 2.29 5.76
N LYS A 25 6.96 2.04 7.04
CA LYS A 25 8.29 2.28 7.59
C LYS A 25 9.26 1.13 7.27
N GLY A 26 8.78 -0.11 7.37
CA GLY A 26 9.55 -1.31 7.02
C GLY A 26 9.28 -1.76 5.59
N VAL A 27 8.13 -2.42 5.36
CA VAL A 27 7.79 -3.00 4.05
C VAL A 27 7.74 -1.95 2.95
N GLY A 28 7.19 -0.77 3.22
CA GLY A 28 7.13 0.34 2.27
C GLY A 28 8.50 0.81 1.79
N LYS A 29 9.54 0.72 2.63
CA LYS A 29 10.92 1.04 2.22
C LYS A 29 11.40 0.08 1.13
N LEU A 30 11.06 -1.21 1.24
CA LEU A 30 11.40 -2.21 0.24
C LEU A 30 10.63 -1.99 -1.06
N VAL A 31 9.34 -1.67 -0.97
CA VAL A 31 8.51 -1.33 -2.15
C VAL A 31 9.07 -0.12 -2.89
N LYS A 32 9.43 0.95 -2.17
CA LYS A 32 10.04 2.16 -2.75
C LYS A 32 11.39 1.87 -3.40
N MET A 33 12.22 1.04 -2.76
CA MET A 33 13.51 0.62 -3.30
C MET A 33 13.33 -0.15 -4.61
N ALA A 34 12.43 -1.13 -4.63
CA ALA A 34 12.14 -1.93 -5.82
C ALA A 34 11.62 -1.07 -6.97
N ALA A 35 10.68 -0.16 -6.70
CA ALA A 35 10.13 0.73 -7.71
C ALA A 35 11.21 1.65 -8.32
N LYS A 36 12.08 2.21 -7.47
CA LYS A 36 13.18 3.06 -7.92
C LYS A 36 14.19 2.28 -8.77
N MET A 37 14.75 1.20 -8.24
CA MET A 37 15.80 0.43 -8.92
C MET A 37 15.29 -0.25 -10.19
N GLY A 38 14.03 -0.69 -10.21
CA GLY A 38 13.39 -1.21 -11.41
C GLY A 38 13.34 -0.17 -12.53
N ARG A 39 12.88 1.05 -12.22
CA ARG A 39 12.79 2.15 -13.19
C ARG A 39 14.16 2.70 -13.62
N GLU A 40 15.20 2.56 -12.80
CA GLU A 40 16.58 2.91 -13.19
C GLU A 40 17.10 2.03 -14.34
N THR A 41 16.67 0.77 -14.40
CA THR A 41 17.10 -0.17 -15.45
C THR A 41 16.11 -0.20 -16.62
N ARG A 42 14.81 -0.15 -16.32
CA ARG A 42 13.73 -0.16 -17.32
C ARG A 42 12.70 0.92 -16.95
N PHE A 43 12.83 2.10 -17.56
CA PHE A 43 12.03 3.28 -17.19
C PHE A 43 10.51 3.08 -17.35
N ASP A 44 10.10 2.30 -18.35
CA ASP A 44 8.70 2.02 -18.72
C ASP A 44 8.11 0.79 -18.01
N ILE A 45 8.80 0.21 -17.03
CA ILE A 45 8.31 -1.00 -16.35
C ILE A 45 6.98 -0.72 -15.64
N HIS A 46 5.98 -1.54 -15.95
CA HIS A 46 4.69 -1.53 -15.26
C HIS A 46 4.80 -2.26 -13.92
N MET A 47 4.38 -1.60 -12.84
CA MET A 47 4.42 -2.10 -11.48
C MET A 47 3.09 -1.84 -10.78
N GLY A 48 2.63 -2.82 -10.03
CA GLY A 48 1.43 -2.69 -9.20
C GLY A 48 1.52 -3.53 -7.94
N ILE A 49 0.51 -3.38 -7.10
CA ILE A 49 0.37 -4.14 -5.85
C ILE A 49 -0.88 -5.02 -5.92
N CYS A 50 -0.81 -6.20 -5.31
CA CYS A 50 -1.95 -7.11 -5.17
C CYS A 50 -2.12 -7.54 -3.70
N GLY A 51 -3.27 -8.15 -3.41
CA GLY A 51 -3.61 -8.66 -2.08
C GLY A 51 -4.44 -7.68 -1.27
N GLU A 52 -4.50 -7.92 0.04
CA GLU A 52 -5.37 -7.20 0.98
C GLU A 52 -5.07 -5.69 1.02
N HIS A 53 -3.78 -5.33 0.99
CA HIS A 53 -3.31 -3.94 0.97
C HIS A 53 -3.77 -3.15 -0.24
N GLY A 54 -4.01 -3.82 -1.38
CA GLY A 54 -4.53 -3.19 -2.59
C GLY A 54 -5.96 -2.64 -2.43
N GLY A 55 -6.66 -2.98 -1.35
CA GLY A 55 -7.98 -2.46 -1.00
C GLY A 55 -8.01 -1.53 0.22
N ASP A 56 -6.86 -1.27 0.86
CA ASP A 56 -6.76 -0.35 2.00
C ASP A 56 -6.44 1.08 1.53
N PRO A 57 -7.27 2.10 1.84
CA PRO A 57 -7.06 3.45 1.35
C PRO A 57 -5.69 4.05 1.66
N SER A 58 -5.14 3.78 2.85
CA SER A 58 -3.84 4.35 3.24
C SER A 58 -2.66 3.68 2.53
N SER A 59 -2.79 2.39 2.23
CA SER A 59 -1.84 1.62 1.43
C SER A 59 -1.90 2.05 -0.04
N ILE A 60 -3.09 2.30 -0.58
CA ILE A 60 -3.28 2.84 -1.93
C ILE A 60 -2.64 4.23 -2.06
N GLU A 61 -2.87 5.13 -1.09
CA GLU A 61 -2.24 6.45 -1.09
C GLU A 61 -0.70 6.35 -1.06
N PHE A 62 -0.15 5.39 -0.30
CA PHE A 62 1.29 5.11 -0.33
C PHE A 62 1.76 4.61 -1.70
N CYS A 63 1.04 3.66 -2.31
CA CYS A 63 1.39 3.12 -3.63
C CYS A 63 1.38 4.20 -4.70
N HIS A 64 0.40 5.10 -4.66
CA HIS A 64 0.33 6.31 -5.50
C HIS A 64 1.59 7.16 -5.35
N LYS A 65 1.98 7.50 -4.11
CA LYS A 65 3.19 8.32 -3.82
C LYS A 65 4.51 7.64 -4.24
N VAL A 66 4.56 6.31 -4.26
CA VAL A 66 5.74 5.57 -4.76
C VAL A 66 5.77 5.52 -6.29
N GLY A 67 4.66 5.83 -6.97
CA GLY A 67 4.56 5.80 -8.42
C GLY A 67 4.29 4.40 -8.97
N LEU A 68 3.49 3.59 -8.28
CA LEU A 68 2.94 2.35 -8.83
C LEU A 68 1.83 2.70 -9.84
N ASP A 69 1.72 1.91 -10.90
CA ASP A 69 0.80 2.16 -12.01
C ASP A 69 -0.62 1.62 -11.73
N TYR A 70 -0.74 0.59 -10.90
CA TYR A 70 -2.05 0.03 -10.54
C TYR A 70 -2.08 -0.61 -9.14
N VAL A 71 -3.31 -0.77 -8.62
CA VAL A 71 -3.62 -1.60 -7.45
C VAL A 71 -4.62 -2.67 -7.84
N SER A 72 -4.47 -3.87 -7.29
CA SER A 72 -5.35 -5.02 -7.53
C SER A 72 -5.91 -5.52 -6.20
N CYS A 73 -7.24 -5.61 -6.12
CA CYS A 73 -7.97 -6.01 -4.92
C CYS A 73 -9.19 -6.86 -5.26
N SER A 74 -9.80 -7.46 -4.24
CA SER A 74 -11.02 -8.27 -4.39
C SER A 74 -12.16 -7.45 -5.04
N PRO A 75 -13.08 -8.06 -5.80
CA PRO A 75 -14.12 -7.36 -6.56
C PRO A 75 -14.92 -6.32 -5.75
N PHE A 76 -15.32 -6.67 -4.53
CA PHE A 76 -16.11 -5.78 -3.66
C PHE A 76 -15.33 -4.57 -3.11
N ARG A 77 -14.00 -4.60 -3.16
CA ARG A 77 -13.14 -3.47 -2.75
C ARG A 77 -12.75 -2.56 -3.91
N VAL A 78 -13.06 -2.94 -5.16
CA VAL A 78 -12.77 -2.10 -6.34
C VAL A 78 -13.36 -0.68 -6.19
N PRO A 79 -14.61 -0.46 -5.72
CA PRO A 79 -15.14 0.89 -5.54
C PRO A 79 -14.35 1.71 -4.51
N ILE A 80 -13.95 1.09 -3.39
CA ILE A 80 -13.13 1.72 -2.35
C ILE A 80 -11.77 2.09 -2.91
N ALA A 81 -11.13 1.17 -3.65
CA ALA A 81 -9.82 1.39 -4.21
C ALA A 81 -9.82 2.54 -5.24
N ARG A 82 -10.85 2.61 -6.09
CA ARG A 82 -11.04 3.71 -7.04
C ARG A 82 -11.18 5.06 -6.33
N LEU A 83 -12.02 5.13 -5.28
CA LEU A 83 -12.20 6.35 -4.52
C LEU A 83 -10.91 6.78 -3.81
N ALA A 84 -10.21 5.85 -3.18
CA ALA A 84 -8.95 6.12 -2.48
C ALA A 84 -7.86 6.60 -3.44
N ALA A 85 -7.73 5.97 -4.62
CA ALA A 85 -6.78 6.39 -5.65
C ALA A 85 -7.09 7.82 -6.14
N ALA A 86 -8.36 8.14 -6.38
CA ALA A 86 -8.77 9.50 -6.77
C ALA A 86 -8.46 10.53 -5.67
N GLN A 87 -8.74 10.20 -4.41
CA GLN A 87 -8.41 11.06 -3.27
C GLN A 87 -6.90 11.28 -3.13
N ALA A 88 -6.09 10.24 -3.35
CA ALA A 88 -4.62 10.35 -3.33
C ALA A 88 -4.12 11.31 -4.43
N ALA A 89 -4.60 11.14 -5.66
CA ALA A 89 -4.26 12.03 -6.77
C ALA A 89 -4.70 13.49 -6.53
N ILE A 90 -5.90 13.72 -5.96
CA ILE A 90 -6.37 15.08 -5.63
C ILE A 90 -5.50 15.71 -4.53
N LYS A 91 -5.09 14.95 -3.51
CA LYS A 91 -4.23 15.46 -2.42
C LYS A 91 -2.83 15.82 -2.90
N GLU A 92 -2.27 15.09 -3.86
CA GLU A 92 -0.94 15.39 -4.42
C GLU A 92 -0.93 16.67 -5.25
N ASN A 93 -2.05 17.00 -5.91
CA ASN A 93 -2.20 18.21 -6.72
C ASN A 93 -2.60 19.46 -5.92
N LYS A 94 -2.64 19.37 -4.58
CA LYS A 94 -2.83 20.52 -3.68
C LYS A 94 -1.49 20.95 -3.11
#